data_AF-A0AAW0NDJ3-F1
#
_entry.id   AF-A0AAW0NDJ3-F1
#
_cell.length_a   1.000
_cell.length_b   1.000
_cell.length_c   1.000
_cell.angle_alpha   90.00
_cell.angle_beta   90.00
_cell.angle_gamma   90.00
#
_symmetry.space_group_name_H-M   'P 1'
#
loop_
_entity.id
_entity.type
_entity.pdbx_description
1 polymer ?
#
loop_
_entity_poly.entity_id
_entity_poly.type
_entity_poly.pdbx_seq_one_letter_code
_entity_poly.pdbx_strand_id
1 'polypeptide(L)'
;MIIQFGFVSLFVASFPLAPLFALLNNVIEIRLDAKKFVTELRRPVAARAKDIGIWYNILSGMGKFSVIINAFVISFTSDFIPRLVYQYVYSPTGTMHGFIDHTLSYFNVSNFKPGTAPDSTEHGNISVCRYKDYREPPWATDAYQFSKHYWCVLAARLAFVILFQNLVMFLSLVVAWVIPDVPKTIVEQLKREKKLLVDLFLQEEKEKFQLIQSLFTKDGANLQSCSAMLQSGQGLAPLGRYSTLPPLSTQASARDGEGLPRARCRAASFSQFSRKPTSTANENSVHTAV
;
A
#
# COMPACT_ATOMS: atom_id res chain seq x y z
N MET A 1 11.55 -12.54 1.46
CA MET A 1 10.25 -11.82 1.65
C MET A 1 9.51 -11.29 0.39
N ILE A 2 9.65 -10.04 -0.08
CA ILE A 2 8.65 -9.43 -1.02
C ILE A 2 8.59 -10.09 -2.41
N ILE A 3 9.74 -10.40 -3.03
CA ILE A 3 9.78 -11.08 -4.33
C ILE A 3 9.11 -12.47 -4.25
N GLN A 4 9.28 -13.16 -3.13
CA GLN A 4 8.62 -14.43 -2.83
C GLN A 4 7.10 -14.28 -2.65
N PHE A 5 6.62 -13.20 -2.02
CA PHE A 5 5.19 -12.86 -2.04
C PHE A 5 4.68 -12.65 -3.49
N GLY A 6 5.49 -12.05 -4.36
CA GLY A 6 5.23 -11.96 -5.79
C GLY A 6 5.08 -13.33 -6.46
N PHE A 7 6.05 -14.23 -6.29
CA PHE A 7 5.96 -15.58 -6.86
C PHE A 7 4.74 -16.35 -6.37
N VAL A 8 4.41 -16.26 -5.07
CA VAL A 8 3.23 -16.90 -4.49
C VAL A 8 1.94 -16.29 -5.03
N SER A 9 1.81 -14.96 -5.05
CA SER A 9 0.56 -14.29 -5.43
C SER A 9 0.31 -14.30 -6.94
N LEU A 10 1.32 -14.03 -7.77
CA LEU A 10 1.13 -13.84 -9.22
C LEU A 10 0.88 -15.15 -9.98
N PHE A 11 1.35 -16.30 -9.46
CA PHE A 11 1.36 -17.57 -10.17
C PHE A 11 0.65 -18.73 -9.45
N VAL A 12 -0.12 -18.44 -8.38
CA VAL A 12 -0.86 -19.47 -7.62
C VAL A 12 -1.79 -20.29 -8.50
N ALA A 13 -2.40 -19.70 -9.53
CA ALA A 13 -3.29 -20.40 -10.45
C ALA A 13 -2.58 -21.45 -11.32
N SER A 14 -1.27 -21.29 -11.57
CA SER A 14 -0.46 -22.30 -12.27
C SER A 14 0.14 -23.34 -11.33
N PHE A 15 0.54 -22.92 -10.12
CA PHE A 15 1.27 -23.78 -9.19
C PHE A 15 0.75 -23.68 -7.75
N PRO A 16 -0.23 -24.50 -7.35
CA PRO A 16 -0.90 -24.40 -6.05
C PRO A 16 0.00 -24.79 -4.86
N LEU A 17 1.16 -25.41 -5.10
CA LEU A 17 2.15 -25.76 -4.07
C LEU A 17 3.13 -24.62 -3.75
N ALA A 18 3.11 -23.49 -4.48
CA ALA A 18 3.96 -22.33 -4.21
C ALA A 18 3.91 -21.82 -2.74
N PRO A 19 2.73 -21.74 -2.07
CA PRO A 19 2.65 -21.31 -0.68
C PRO A 19 3.38 -22.24 0.30
N LEU A 20 3.45 -23.56 0.01
CA LEU A 20 4.13 -24.53 0.86
C LEU A 20 5.65 -24.31 0.85
N PHE A 21 6.25 -24.14 -0.34
CA PHE A 21 7.66 -23.81 -0.46
C PHE A 21 7.98 -22.43 0.13
N ALA A 22 7.08 -21.46 -0.01
CA ALA A 22 7.23 -20.17 0.64
C ALA A 22 7.19 -20.27 2.18
N LEU A 23 6.34 -21.12 2.75
CA LEU A 23 6.30 -21.36 4.19
C LEU A 23 7.61 -22.01 4.68
N LEU A 24 8.10 -23.04 3.98
CA LEU A 24 9.38 -23.69 4.31
C LEU A 24 10.56 -22.71 4.22
N ASN A 25 10.62 -21.89 3.16
CA ASN A 25 11.64 -20.85 3.03
C ASN A 25 11.56 -19.84 4.19
N ASN A 26 10.36 -19.34 4.53
CA ASN A 26 10.18 -18.38 5.63
C ASN A 26 10.65 -18.94 6.98
N VAL A 27 10.39 -20.21 7.29
CA VAL A 27 10.85 -20.85 8.53
C VAL A 27 12.38 -20.90 8.64
N ILE A 28 13.06 -21.08 7.50
CA ILE A 28 14.52 -21.09 7.42
C ILE A 28 15.07 -19.64 7.44
N GLU A 29 14.50 -18.74 6.63
CA GLU A 29 14.88 -17.32 6.50
C GLU A 29 14.86 -16.62 7.87
N ILE A 30 13.81 -16.82 8.69
CA ILE A 30 13.73 -16.27 10.06
C ILE A 30 14.91 -16.72 10.94
N ARG A 31 15.32 -17.99 10.86
CA ARG A 31 16.43 -18.53 11.68
C ARG A 31 17.79 -18.06 11.17
N LEU A 32 17.97 -17.99 9.85
CA LEU A 32 19.21 -17.52 9.23
C LEU A 32 19.42 -16.02 9.46
N ASP A 33 18.39 -15.19 9.29
CA ASP A 33 18.46 -13.76 9.56
C ASP A 33 18.73 -13.48 11.04
N ALA A 34 18.07 -14.20 11.96
CA ALA A 34 18.35 -14.09 13.38
C ALA A 34 19.81 -14.45 13.73
N LYS A 35 20.34 -15.54 13.15
CA LYS A 35 21.75 -15.92 13.33
C LYS A 35 22.68 -14.82 12.78
N LYS A 36 22.45 -14.36 11.55
CA LYS A 36 23.22 -13.31 10.88
C LYS A 36 23.27 -12.00 11.69
N PHE A 37 22.14 -11.55 12.23
CA PHE A 37 22.10 -10.35 13.08
C PHE A 37 22.84 -10.50 14.42
N VAL A 38 23.02 -11.73 14.93
CA VAL A 38 23.70 -11.99 16.21
C VAL A 38 25.19 -12.31 16.03
N THR A 39 25.58 -13.04 14.98
CA THR A 39 26.95 -13.55 14.82
C THR A 39 27.77 -12.88 13.72
N GLU A 40 27.14 -12.31 12.68
CA GLU A 40 27.86 -11.80 11.49
C GLU A 40 27.84 -10.26 11.40
N LEU A 41 26.80 -9.61 11.91
CA LEU A 41 26.60 -8.17 11.77
C LEU A 41 26.92 -7.41 13.06
N ARG A 42 27.57 -6.24 12.92
CA ARG A 42 27.71 -5.28 14.02
C ARG A 42 26.34 -4.73 14.39
N ARG A 43 26.07 -4.56 15.69
CA ARG A 43 24.82 -4.03 16.23
C ARG A 43 24.42 -2.70 15.52
N PRO A 44 23.25 -2.64 14.86
CA PRO A 44 22.76 -1.42 14.22
C PRO A 44 22.26 -0.40 15.26
N VAL A 45 22.20 0.87 14.86
CA VAL A 45 21.61 1.95 15.67
C VAL A 45 20.08 1.79 15.66
N ALA A 46 19.45 1.88 16.83
CA ALA A 46 18.01 1.71 16.96
C ALA A 46 17.25 2.93 16.40
N ALA A 47 16.62 2.75 15.24
CA ALA A 47 15.67 3.71 14.67
C ALA A 47 14.22 3.28 15.01
N ARG A 48 13.39 4.23 15.44
CA ARG A 48 11.95 4.00 15.67
C ARG A 48 11.18 4.32 14.39
N ALA A 49 10.55 3.30 13.80
CA ALA A 49 9.59 3.43 12.71
C ALA A 49 8.23 2.91 13.18
N LYS A 50 7.15 3.57 12.75
CA LYS A 50 5.76 3.17 13.06
C LYS A 50 5.26 2.06 12.14
N ASP A 51 5.64 2.14 10.86
CA ASP A 51 5.11 1.33 9.76
C ASP A 51 6.25 0.83 8.86
N ILE A 52 5.97 -0.17 8.01
CA ILE A 52 6.94 -0.70 7.01
C ILE A 52 7.23 0.28 5.85
N GLY A 53 6.55 1.44 5.81
CA GLY A 53 6.74 2.47 4.79
C GLY A 53 6.32 2.03 3.38
N ILE A 54 7.13 2.39 2.37
CA ILE A 54 6.81 2.19 0.94
C ILE A 54 6.49 0.73 0.57
N TRP A 55 7.03 -0.23 1.31
CA TRP A 55 6.79 -1.66 1.09
C TRP A 55 5.32 -2.05 1.20
N TYR A 56 4.51 -1.35 2.00
CA TYR A 56 3.06 -1.56 2.06
C TYR A 56 2.39 -1.24 0.71
N ASN A 57 2.75 -0.12 0.09
CA ASN A 57 2.21 0.28 -1.22
C ASN A 57 2.61 -0.70 -2.33
N ILE A 58 3.85 -1.23 -2.26
CA ILE A 58 4.35 -2.25 -3.19
C ILE A 58 3.54 -3.55 -3.02
N LEU A 59 3.35 -4.04 -1.79
CA LEU A 59 2.55 -5.25 -1.51
C LEU A 59 1.08 -5.08 -1.93
N SER A 60 0.47 -3.92 -1.66
CA SER A 60 -0.90 -3.59 -2.06
C SER A 60 -1.06 -3.53 -3.59
N GLY A 61 -0.09 -2.92 -4.29
CA GLY A 61 -0.03 -2.92 -5.74
C GLY A 61 0.12 -4.33 -6.32
N MET A 62 1.07 -5.12 -5.82
CA MET A 62 1.28 -6.51 -6.23
C MET A 62 0.03 -7.38 -6.01
N GLY A 63 -0.68 -7.20 -4.89
CA GLY A 63 -1.95 -7.88 -4.64
C GLY A 63 -3.04 -7.55 -5.66
N LYS A 64 -3.14 -6.29 -6.11
CA LYS A 64 -4.07 -5.88 -7.18
C LYS A 64 -3.66 -6.45 -8.54
N PHE A 65 -2.37 -6.39 -8.89
CA PHE A 65 -1.87 -6.96 -10.15
C PHE A 65 -1.98 -8.50 -10.20
N SER A 66 -1.86 -9.18 -9.05
CA SER A 66 -2.04 -10.63 -8.91
C SER A 66 -3.42 -11.08 -9.43
N VAL A 67 -4.49 -10.36 -9.12
CA VAL A 67 -5.85 -10.69 -9.59
C VAL A 67 -5.91 -10.70 -11.12
N ILE A 68 -5.32 -9.68 -11.75
CA ILE A 68 -5.30 -9.52 -13.21
C ILE A 68 -4.46 -10.65 -13.84
N ILE A 69 -3.25 -10.87 -13.35
CA ILE A 69 -2.31 -11.86 -13.91
C ILE A 69 -2.88 -13.29 -13.79
N ASN A 70 -3.44 -13.67 -12.62
CA ASN A 70 -4.08 -14.98 -12.48
C ASN A 70 -5.30 -15.15 -13.41
N ALA A 71 -6.08 -14.08 -13.66
CA ALA A 71 -7.18 -14.13 -14.63
C ALA A 71 -6.69 -14.44 -16.06
N PHE A 72 -5.59 -13.82 -16.49
CA PHE A 72 -4.95 -14.09 -17.78
C PHE A 72 -4.36 -15.51 -17.84
N VAL A 73 -3.71 -15.98 -16.78
CA VAL A 73 -3.19 -17.36 -16.66
C VAL A 73 -4.32 -18.39 -16.82
N ILE A 74 -5.44 -18.23 -16.11
CA ILE A 74 -6.57 -19.17 -16.16
C ILE A 74 -7.27 -19.14 -17.53
N SER A 75 -7.35 -17.98 -18.19
CA SER A 75 -8.05 -17.87 -19.48
C SER A 75 -7.20 -18.26 -20.69
N PHE A 76 -5.95 -17.81 -20.77
CA PHE A 76 -5.09 -17.99 -21.94
C PHE A 76 -4.15 -19.20 -21.83
N THR A 77 -3.53 -19.42 -20.66
CA THR A 77 -2.55 -20.51 -20.47
C THR A 77 -3.23 -21.85 -20.18
N SER A 78 -4.35 -21.85 -19.45
CA SER A 78 -5.11 -23.08 -19.18
C SER A 78 -6.08 -23.44 -20.31
N ASP A 79 -6.28 -24.73 -20.53
CA ASP A 79 -7.33 -25.26 -21.41
C ASP A 79 -8.74 -25.22 -20.77
N PHE A 80 -8.91 -24.59 -19.60
CA PHE A 80 -10.19 -24.47 -18.90
C PHE A 80 -11.29 -23.84 -19.77
N ILE A 81 -11.04 -22.65 -20.34
CA ILE A 81 -12.07 -21.94 -21.13
C ILE A 81 -12.42 -22.68 -22.43
N PRO A 82 -11.47 -23.18 -23.25
CA PRO A 82 -11.81 -24.00 -24.41
C PRO A 82 -12.63 -25.25 -24.09
N ARG A 83 -12.32 -25.95 -22.98
CA ARG A 83 -13.07 -27.14 -22.53
C ARG A 83 -14.49 -26.77 -22.12
N LEU A 84 -14.65 -25.68 -21.38
CA LEU A 84 -15.96 -25.16 -20.95
C LEU A 84 -16.83 -24.77 -22.17
N VAL A 85 -16.26 -24.03 -23.12
CA VAL A 85 -16.95 -23.64 -24.37
C VAL A 85 -17.34 -24.87 -25.18
N TYR A 86 -16.46 -25.87 -25.31
CA TYR A 86 -16.80 -27.12 -25.98
C TYR A 86 -17.97 -27.84 -25.30
N GLN A 87 -17.91 -27.99 -23.97
CA GLN A 87 -18.93 -28.72 -23.20
C GLN A 87 -20.31 -28.07 -23.27
N TYR A 88 -20.39 -26.74 -23.25
CA TYR A 88 -21.67 -26.01 -23.22
C TYR A 88 -22.24 -25.65 -24.61
N VAL A 89 -21.39 -25.46 -25.63
CA VAL A 89 -21.84 -24.95 -26.94
C VAL A 89 -21.80 -26.02 -28.04
N TYR A 90 -20.85 -26.96 -27.97
CA TYR A 90 -20.57 -27.89 -29.08
C TYR A 90 -20.81 -29.37 -28.74
N SER A 91 -20.83 -29.76 -27.46
CA SER A 91 -21.07 -31.14 -27.05
C SER A 91 -22.57 -31.46 -27.01
N PRO A 92 -23.08 -32.38 -27.86
CA PRO A 92 -24.51 -32.72 -27.89
C PRO A 92 -24.97 -33.47 -26.63
N THR A 93 -24.04 -34.06 -25.88
CA THR A 93 -24.30 -34.85 -24.66
C THR A 93 -23.76 -34.19 -23.39
N GLY A 94 -23.18 -32.99 -23.49
CA GLY A 94 -22.49 -32.34 -22.36
C GLY A 94 -21.24 -33.07 -21.86
N THR A 95 -20.73 -34.05 -22.63
CA THR A 95 -19.52 -34.82 -22.30
C THR A 95 -18.29 -34.25 -23.01
N MET A 96 -17.09 -34.58 -22.50
CA MET A 96 -15.81 -34.18 -23.10
C MET A 96 -15.34 -35.09 -24.25
N HIS A 97 -16.17 -36.02 -24.71
CA HIS A 97 -15.83 -36.94 -25.78
C HIS A 97 -15.70 -36.19 -27.12
N GLY A 98 -14.61 -36.39 -27.85
CA GLY A 98 -14.32 -35.67 -29.10
C GLY A 98 -13.71 -34.26 -28.94
N PHE A 99 -13.44 -33.80 -27.71
CA PHE A 99 -12.83 -32.49 -27.46
C PHE A 99 -11.48 -32.30 -28.19
N ILE A 100 -10.65 -33.34 -28.21
CA ILE A 100 -9.33 -33.29 -28.87
C ILE A 100 -9.48 -33.19 -30.39
N ASP A 101 -10.34 -33.99 -31.01
CA ASP A 101 -10.62 -33.91 -32.45
C ASP A 101 -11.19 -32.55 -32.87
N HIS A 102 -12.03 -31.92 -32.03
CA HIS A 102 -12.55 -30.57 -32.25
C HIS A 102 -11.50 -29.46 -32.07
N THR A 103 -10.49 -29.67 -31.21
CA THR A 103 -9.45 -28.67 -30.90
C THR A 103 -8.26 -28.72 -31.87
N LEU A 104 -8.21 -29.74 -32.73
CA LEU A 104 -7.12 -29.94 -33.70
C LEU A 104 -7.53 -29.50 -35.11
N SER A 105 -6.78 -28.57 -35.67
CA SER A 105 -6.87 -28.17 -37.08
C SER A 105 -6.09 -29.14 -37.98
N TYR A 106 -6.59 -29.37 -39.19
CA TYR A 106 -5.92 -30.18 -40.22
C TYR A 106 -4.95 -29.33 -41.05
N PHE A 107 -3.77 -29.85 -41.35
CA PHE A 107 -2.78 -29.25 -42.24
C PHE A 107 -2.34 -30.22 -43.33
N ASN A 108 -2.42 -29.82 -44.60
CA ASN A 108 -1.91 -30.61 -45.70
C ASN A 108 -0.40 -30.42 -45.83
N VAL A 109 0.36 -31.53 -45.76
CA VAL A 109 1.83 -31.54 -45.80
C VAL A 109 2.38 -30.95 -47.11
N SER A 110 1.62 -30.98 -48.22
CA SER A 110 2.01 -30.33 -49.47
C SER A 110 2.17 -28.80 -49.37
N ASN A 111 1.60 -28.18 -48.34
CA ASN A 111 1.53 -26.72 -48.23
C ASN A 111 2.63 -26.12 -47.34
N PHE A 112 3.66 -26.90 -46.98
CA PHE A 112 4.87 -26.34 -46.37
C PHE A 112 5.56 -25.35 -47.32
N LYS A 113 6.17 -24.30 -46.75
CA LYS A 113 7.01 -23.39 -47.54
C LYS A 113 8.28 -24.13 -47.98
N PRO A 114 8.83 -23.85 -49.17
CA PRO A 114 10.09 -24.45 -49.62
C PRO A 114 11.19 -24.31 -48.55
N GLY A 115 11.83 -25.43 -48.18
CA GLY A 115 12.86 -25.46 -47.14
C GLY A 115 12.35 -25.43 -45.68
N THR A 116 11.04 -25.61 -45.43
CA THR A 116 10.48 -25.71 -44.06
C THR A 116 9.81 -27.06 -43.75
N ALA A 117 9.84 -28.00 -44.69
CA ALA A 117 9.37 -29.36 -44.49
C ALA A 117 10.36 -30.15 -43.59
N PRO A 118 9.89 -31.14 -42.81
CA PRO A 118 10.78 -31.97 -41.98
C PRO A 118 11.64 -32.90 -42.84
N ASP A 119 12.96 -32.89 -42.61
CA ASP A 119 13.95 -33.69 -43.37
C ASP A 119 13.77 -35.20 -43.21
N SER A 120 13.21 -35.64 -42.09
CA SER A 120 12.85 -37.04 -41.84
C SER A 120 11.52 -37.14 -41.14
N THR A 121 10.70 -38.11 -41.56
CA THR A 121 9.49 -38.53 -40.87
C THR A 121 9.63 -40.01 -40.54
N GLU A 122 9.71 -40.34 -39.24
CA GLU A 122 9.76 -41.74 -38.78
C GLU A 122 8.49 -42.54 -39.15
N HIS A 123 7.43 -41.83 -39.57
CA HIS A 123 6.06 -42.33 -39.73
C HIS A 123 5.57 -42.32 -41.19
N GLY A 124 6.41 -42.75 -42.15
CA GLY A 124 6.00 -43.00 -43.54
C GLY A 124 5.44 -41.78 -44.30
N ASN A 125 4.69 -42.03 -45.38
CA ASN A 125 4.12 -40.97 -46.22
C ASN A 125 2.83 -40.40 -45.60
N ILE A 126 2.96 -39.37 -44.76
CA ILE A 126 1.83 -38.62 -44.19
C ILE A 126 1.37 -37.53 -45.17
N SER A 127 0.09 -37.57 -45.56
CA SER A 127 -0.54 -36.51 -46.39
C SER A 127 -1.08 -35.34 -45.56
N VAL A 128 -1.61 -35.61 -44.37
CA VAL A 128 -2.25 -34.60 -43.51
C VAL A 128 -1.79 -34.78 -42.07
N CYS A 129 -1.33 -33.70 -41.44
CA CYS A 129 -1.03 -33.64 -40.01
C CYS A 129 -2.05 -32.79 -39.26
N ARG A 130 -2.02 -32.83 -37.93
CA ARG A 130 -2.93 -32.08 -37.05
C ARG A 130 -2.17 -31.22 -36.06
N TYR A 131 -2.67 -30.02 -35.78
CA TYR A 131 -2.04 -29.04 -34.87
C TYR A 131 -3.07 -28.31 -34.01
N LYS A 132 -2.64 -27.83 -32.83
CA LYS A 132 -3.51 -27.15 -31.86
C LYS A 132 -3.73 -25.68 -32.24
N ASP A 133 -4.73 -25.44 -33.08
CA ASP A 133 -5.28 -24.11 -33.40
C ASP A 133 -6.75 -24.27 -33.85
N TYR A 134 -7.48 -23.16 -34.00
CA TYR A 134 -8.87 -23.12 -34.48
C TYR A 134 -8.95 -22.48 -35.89
N ARG A 135 -8.57 -23.25 -36.91
CA ARG A 135 -8.54 -22.82 -38.31
C ARG A 135 -9.41 -23.70 -39.20
N GLU A 136 -9.90 -23.11 -40.28
CA GLU A 136 -10.68 -23.81 -41.28
C GLU A 136 -9.82 -24.86 -42.02
N PRO A 137 -10.38 -26.06 -42.30
CA PRO A 137 -9.63 -27.17 -42.88
C PRO A 137 -9.25 -26.92 -44.36
N PRO A 138 -8.30 -27.69 -44.92
CA PRO A 138 -7.77 -27.44 -46.26
C PRO A 138 -8.78 -27.65 -47.41
N TRP A 139 -9.95 -28.24 -47.15
CA TRP A 139 -11.05 -28.41 -48.11
C TRP A 139 -12.15 -27.35 -47.99
N ALA A 140 -12.03 -26.38 -47.06
CA ALA A 140 -12.93 -25.23 -46.97
C ALA A 140 -12.54 -24.14 -47.99
N THR A 141 -13.48 -23.24 -48.31
CA THR A 141 -13.23 -22.07 -49.18
C THR A 141 -12.12 -21.18 -48.66
N ASP A 142 -12.11 -20.96 -47.34
CA ASP A 142 -11.19 -20.07 -46.63
C ASP A 142 -10.11 -20.88 -45.88
N ALA A 143 -9.49 -21.83 -46.57
CA ALA A 143 -8.50 -22.75 -46.01
C ALA A 143 -7.44 -22.03 -45.15
N TYR A 144 -7.17 -22.58 -43.96
CA TYR A 144 -6.21 -22.07 -42.97
C TYR A 144 -6.54 -20.71 -42.31
N GLN A 145 -7.67 -20.07 -42.65
CA GLN A 145 -8.12 -18.86 -41.95
C GLN A 145 -8.66 -19.18 -40.55
N PHE A 146 -8.75 -18.17 -39.68
CA PHE A 146 -9.31 -18.33 -38.34
C PHE A 146 -10.80 -18.67 -38.39
N SER A 147 -11.17 -19.80 -37.80
CA SER A 147 -12.56 -20.26 -37.77
C SER A 147 -13.44 -19.41 -36.85
N LYS A 148 -14.77 -19.46 -37.02
CA LYS A 148 -15.73 -18.89 -36.07
C LYS A 148 -15.53 -19.43 -34.64
N HIS A 149 -15.06 -20.67 -34.51
CA HIS A 149 -14.70 -21.29 -33.23
C HIS A 149 -13.59 -20.51 -32.49
N TYR A 150 -12.58 -20.01 -33.22
CA TYR A 150 -11.50 -19.19 -32.64
C TYR A 150 -12.05 -17.95 -31.95
N TRP A 151 -12.88 -17.19 -32.65
CA TRP A 151 -13.47 -15.94 -32.15
C TRP A 151 -14.42 -16.17 -30.98
N CYS A 152 -15.19 -17.26 -31.01
CA CYS A 152 -16.05 -17.69 -29.90
C CYS A 152 -15.23 -17.97 -28.62
N VAL A 153 -14.16 -18.77 -28.74
CA VAL A 153 -13.27 -19.09 -27.61
C VAL A 153 -12.51 -17.85 -27.12
N LEU A 154 -12.05 -16.97 -28.02
CA LEU A 154 -11.38 -15.72 -27.66
C LEU A 154 -12.32 -14.76 -26.91
N ALA A 155 -13.56 -14.59 -27.38
CA ALA A 155 -14.57 -13.79 -26.69
C ALA A 155 -14.88 -14.36 -25.30
N ALA A 156 -15.03 -15.69 -25.16
CA ALA A 156 -15.22 -16.35 -23.87
C ALA A 156 -14.04 -16.14 -22.91
N ARG A 157 -12.80 -16.17 -23.42
CA ARG A 157 -11.58 -15.87 -22.63
C ARG A 157 -11.59 -14.45 -22.08
N LEU A 158 -11.89 -13.46 -22.92
CA LEU A 158 -11.94 -12.05 -22.52
C LEU A 158 -13.10 -11.78 -21.55
N ALA A 159 -14.28 -12.35 -21.80
CA ALA A 159 -15.42 -12.27 -20.90
C ALA A 159 -15.11 -12.87 -19.52
N PHE A 160 -14.44 -14.03 -19.47
CA PHE A 160 -14.00 -14.63 -18.21
C PHE A 160 -13.03 -13.71 -17.45
N VAL A 161 -12.03 -13.10 -18.11
CA VAL A 161 -11.10 -12.17 -17.44
C VAL A 161 -11.86 -11.01 -16.79
N ILE A 162 -12.80 -10.39 -17.52
CA ILE A 162 -13.61 -9.27 -17.01
C ILE A 162 -14.45 -9.72 -15.81
N LEU A 163 -15.17 -10.84 -15.91
CA LEU A 163 -16.01 -11.35 -14.83
C LEU A 163 -15.20 -11.73 -13.60
N PHE A 164 -14.12 -12.49 -13.78
CA PHE A 164 -13.23 -12.92 -12.70
C PHE A 164 -12.58 -11.72 -11.99
N GLN A 165 -12.06 -10.75 -12.75
CA GLN A 165 -11.43 -9.57 -12.19
C GLN A 165 -12.44 -8.75 -11.37
N ASN A 166 -13.63 -8.48 -11.90
CA ASN A 166 -14.66 -7.72 -11.17
C ASN A 166 -15.13 -8.47 -9.91
N LEU A 167 -15.37 -9.79 -10.00
CA LEU A 167 -15.76 -10.61 -8.86
C LEU A 167 -14.71 -10.61 -7.75
N VAL A 168 -13.44 -10.87 -8.08
CA VAL A 168 -12.37 -10.95 -7.07
C VAL A 168 -12.03 -9.57 -6.50
N MET A 169 -12.05 -8.50 -7.30
CA MET A 169 -11.95 -7.13 -6.77
C MET A 169 -13.10 -6.78 -5.83
N PHE A 170 -14.34 -7.13 -6.18
CA PHE A 170 -15.51 -6.91 -5.32
C PHE A 170 -15.38 -7.68 -4.00
N LEU A 171 -15.05 -8.97 -4.03
CA LEU A 171 -14.81 -9.77 -2.83
C LEU A 171 -13.68 -9.18 -1.96
N SER A 172 -12.63 -8.64 -2.58
CA SER A 172 -11.53 -7.99 -1.87
C SER A 172 -11.98 -6.71 -1.16
N LEU A 173 -12.88 -5.93 -1.76
CA LEU A 173 -13.51 -4.76 -1.13
C LEU A 173 -14.46 -5.17 0.01
N VAL A 174 -15.22 -6.25 -0.15
CA VAL A 174 -16.08 -6.79 0.93
C VAL A 174 -15.22 -7.23 2.12
N VAL A 175 -14.10 -7.93 1.91
CA VAL A 175 -13.18 -8.32 2.99
C VAL A 175 -12.60 -7.09 3.71
N ALA A 176 -12.18 -6.06 2.95
CA ALA A 176 -11.68 -4.80 3.51
C ALA A 176 -12.77 -4.00 4.26
N TRP A 177 -14.06 -4.18 3.92
CA TRP A 177 -15.18 -3.57 4.64
C TRP A 177 -15.56 -4.34 5.91
N VAL A 178 -15.45 -5.67 5.90
CA VAL A 178 -15.79 -6.55 7.04
C VAL A 178 -14.74 -6.49 8.16
N ILE A 179 -13.45 -6.39 7.82
CA ILE A 179 -12.36 -6.41 8.80
C ILE A 179 -12.03 -4.97 9.21
N PRO A 180 -12.23 -4.57 10.50
CA PRO A 180 -11.86 -3.25 10.95
C PRO A 180 -10.34 -3.10 11.06
N ASP A 181 -9.79 -2.02 10.49
CA ASP A 181 -8.34 -1.75 10.46
C ASP A 181 -7.67 -1.70 11.85
N VAL A 182 -8.42 -1.38 12.90
CA VAL A 182 -7.93 -1.28 14.28
C VAL A 182 -8.69 -2.25 15.19
N PRO A 183 -8.00 -3.20 15.88
CA PRO A 183 -8.65 -4.13 16.78
C PRO A 183 -9.20 -3.44 18.04
N LYS A 184 -10.38 -3.87 18.49
CA LYS A 184 -11.13 -3.26 19.61
C LYS A 184 -10.32 -3.17 20.91
N THR A 185 -9.48 -4.15 21.20
CA THR A 185 -8.61 -4.18 22.40
C THR A 185 -7.68 -2.97 22.48
N ILE A 186 -7.07 -2.57 21.36
CA ILE A 186 -6.19 -1.39 21.28
C ILE A 186 -7.00 -0.10 21.38
N VAL A 187 -8.19 -0.04 20.79
CA VAL A 187 -9.11 1.11 20.95
C VAL A 187 -9.52 1.29 22.40
N GLU A 188 -9.81 0.21 23.12
CA GLU A 188 -10.13 0.23 24.55
C GLU A 188 -8.93 0.64 25.41
N GLN A 189 -7.74 0.10 25.16
CA GLN A 189 -6.52 0.49 25.87
C GLN A 189 -6.21 1.97 25.66
N LEU A 190 -6.21 2.44 24.42
CA LEU A 190 -6.01 3.86 24.08
C LEU A 190 -7.08 4.76 24.73
N LYS A 191 -8.33 4.29 24.85
CA LYS A 191 -9.40 5.02 25.55
C LYS A 191 -9.17 5.06 27.07
N ARG A 192 -8.66 3.98 27.68
CA ARG A 192 -8.29 3.94 29.11
C ARG A 192 -7.11 4.86 29.41
N GLU A 193 -6.04 4.79 28.61
CA GLU A 193 -4.86 5.66 28.74
C GLU A 193 -5.22 7.14 28.59
N LYS A 194 -6.01 7.49 27.56
CA LYS A 194 -6.51 8.86 27.37
C LYS A 194 -7.40 9.33 28.52
N LYS A 195 -8.27 8.46 29.05
CA LYS A 195 -9.11 8.82 30.20
C LYS A 195 -8.24 9.11 31.43
N LEU A 196 -7.31 8.21 31.76
CA LEU A 196 -6.42 8.37 32.92
C LEU A 196 -5.59 9.66 32.81
N LEU A 197 -5.06 9.96 31.62
CA LEU A 197 -4.32 11.21 31.36
C LEU A 197 -5.18 12.47 31.59
N VAL A 198 -6.44 12.45 31.14
CA VAL A 198 -7.39 13.57 31.33
C VAL A 198 -7.79 13.71 32.80
N ASP A 199 -8.06 12.60 33.49
CA ASP A 199 -8.42 12.59 34.91
C ASP A 199 -7.27 13.19 35.77
N LEU A 200 -6.01 12.85 35.47
CA LEU A 200 -4.83 13.45 36.13
C LEU A 200 -4.69 14.96 35.85
N PHE A 201 -4.87 15.39 34.60
CA PHE A 201 -4.77 16.81 34.23
C PHE A 201 -5.86 17.65 34.94
N LEU A 202 -7.10 17.14 35.01
CA LEU A 202 -8.18 17.79 35.73
C LEU A 202 -7.93 17.89 37.25
N GLN A 203 -7.25 16.90 37.83
CA GLN A 203 -6.84 16.96 39.24
C GLN A 203 -5.77 18.04 39.46
N GLU A 204 -4.74 18.11 38.62
CA GLU A 204 -3.68 19.13 38.73
C GLU A 204 -4.23 20.56 38.62
N GLU A 205 -5.14 20.81 37.66
CA GLU A 205 -5.80 22.11 37.51
C GLU A 205 -6.68 22.45 38.71
N LYS A 206 -7.40 21.47 39.27
CA LYS A 206 -8.21 21.66 40.48
C LYS A 206 -7.35 22.01 41.70
N GLU A 207 -6.22 21.35 41.89
CA GLU A 207 -5.27 21.64 42.98
C GLU A 207 -4.68 23.06 42.84
N LYS A 208 -4.29 23.47 41.63
CA LYS A 208 -3.86 24.86 41.37
C LYS A 208 -4.95 25.89 41.67
N PHE A 209 -6.19 25.64 41.25
CA PHE A 209 -7.30 26.56 41.48
C PHE A 209 -7.61 26.72 42.98
N GLN A 210 -7.57 25.62 43.75
CA GLN A 210 -7.70 25.65 45.21
C GLN A 210 -6.57 26.44 45.88
N LEU A 211 -5.34 26.28 45.42
CA LEU A 211 -4.19 27.02 45.95
C LEU A 211 -4.33 28.53 45.68
N ILE A 212 -4.70 28.93 44.46
CA ILE A 212 -4.99 30.33 44.11
C ILE A 212 -6.12 30.90 44.98
N GLN A 213 -7.22 30.17 45.15
CA GLN A 213 -8.32 30.60 46.01
C GLN A 213 -7.88 30.76 47.49
N SER A 214 -7.04 29.86 47.99
CA SER A 214 -6.49 29.94 49.35
C SER A 214 -5.59 31.17 49.54
N LEU A 215 -4.79 31.54 48.54
CA LEU A 215 -3.97 32.77 48.54
C LEU A 215 -4.86 34.01 48.60
N PHE A 216 -5.84 34.17 47.70
CA PHE A 216 -6.77 35.29 47.73
C PHE A 216 -7.55 35.40 49.05
N THR A 217 -7.96 34.26 49.63
CA THR A 217 -8.66 34.25 50.92
C THR A 217 -7.73 34.68 52.06
N LYS A 218 -6.45 34.28 52.02
CA LYS A 218 -5.44 34.64 53.01
C LYS A 218 -5.04 36.12 52.93
N ASP A 219 -4.93 36.69 51.72
CA ASP A 219 -4.67 38.12 51.53
C ASP A 219 -5.87 38.97 51.96
N GLY A 220 -7.10 38.53 51.66
CA GLY A 220 -8.33 39.14 52.19
C GLY A 220 -8.40 39.11 53.73
N ALA A 221 -8.04 37.99 54.35
CA ALA A 221 -7.95 37.85 55.80
C ALA A 221 -6.84 38.71 56.43
N ASN A 222 -5.70 38.89 55.74
CA ASN A 222 -4.65 39.81 56.16
C ASN A 222 -5.14 41.27 56.13
N LEU A 223 -5.90 41.65 55.11
CA LEU A 223 -6.52 42.98 55.01
C LEU A 223 -7.58 43.22 56.10
N GLN A 224 -8.34 42.17 56.47
CA GLN A 224 -9.24 42.20 57.63
C GLN A 224 -8.49 42.24 58.97
N SER A 225 -7.36 41.56 59.11
CA SER A 225 -6.52 41.63 60.32
C SER A 225 -5.91 43.02 60.50
N CYS A 226 -5.45 43.66 59.41
CA CYS A 226 -4.96 45.04 59.44
C CYS A 226 -6.05 46.09 59.73
N SER A 227 -7.31 45.82 59.40
CA SER A 227 -8.44 46.72 59.73
C SER A 227 -9.05 46.44 61.11
N ALA A 228 -9.01 45.20 61.61
CA ALA A 228 -9.38 44.86 62.98
C ALA A 228 -8.40 45.43 64.03
N MET A 229 -7.10 45.53 63.70
CA MET A 229 -6.12 46.20 64.57
C MET A 229 -6.25 47.73 64.59
N LEU A 230 -7.06 48.33 63.71
CA LEU A 230 -7.19 49.79 63.57
C LEU A 230 -8.39 50.41 64.29
N GLN A 231 -9.14 49.65 65.12
CA GLN A 231 -10.31 50.16 65.85
C GLN A 231 -10.06 50.47 67.34
N SER A 232 -8.83 50.33 67.85
CA SER A 232 -8.45 50.77 69.21
C SER A 232 -7.41 51.89 69.18
N GLY A 233 -7.87 53.15 69.11
CA GLY A 233 -7.02 54.33 69.30
C GLY A 233 -7.47 55.57 68.50
N GLN A 234 -8.10 56.54 69.16
CA GLN A 234 -8.24 57.90 68.61
C GLN A 234 -6.97 58.72 68.90
N GLY A 235 -6.44 59.46 67.92
CA GLY A 235 -5.32 60.38 68.18
C GLY A 235 -4.62 61.01 66.97
N LEU A 236 -5.19 62.12 66.47
CA LEU A 236 -4.54 63.17 65.64
C LEU A 236 -3.94 62.82 64.25
N ALA A 237 -3.77 63.86 63.44
CA ALA A 237 -3.34 63.87 62.03
C ALA A 237 -2.16 64.88 61.84
N PRO A 238 -1.66 65.22 60.63
CA PRO A 238 -1.83 64.63 59.29
C PRO A 238 -0.48 64.47 58.51
N LEU A 239 -0.59 64.22 57.19
CA LEU A 239 0.27 64.70 56.09
C LEU A 239 1.37 63.76 55.52
N GLY A 240 1.30 63.51 54.20
CA GLY A 240 2.50 63.49 53.36
C GLY A 240 2.64 62.46 52.21
N ARG A 241 2.03 62.75 51.03
CA ARG A 241 2.56 62.46 49.66
C ARG A 241 2.85 60.98 49.25
N TYR A 242 2.53 60.48 48.04
CA TYR A 242 2.24 61.11 46.74
C TYR A 242 1.30 60.28 45.83
N SER A 243 0.57 61.00 44.97
CA SER A 243 0.20 60.64 43.57
C SER A 243 -0.69 59.42 43.25
N THR A 244 -1.97 59.74 43.11
CA THR A 244 -2.97 59.23 42.12
C THR A 244 -2.37 58.77 40.76
N LEU A 245 -2.70 57.60 40.19
CA LEU A 245 -3.99 57.14 39.56
C LEU A 245 -4.30 57.81 38.18
N PRO A 246 -5.04 57.19 37.22
CA PRO A 246 -5.45 55.77 37.03
C PRO A 246 -5.34 55.31 35.52
N PRO A 247 -6.28 54.62 34.81
CA PRO A 247 -5.86 53.54 33.86
C PRO A 247 -6.50 53.55 32.44
N LEU A 248 -6.24 52.45 31.71
CA LEU A 248 -7.16 51.73 30.79
C LEU A 248 -7.33 52.16 29.30
N SER A 249 -7.43 51.11 28.47
CA SER A 249 -8.19 50.97 27.21
C SER A 249 -7.57 51.41 25.85
N THR A 250 -7.14 50.37 25.10
CA THR A 250 -7.40 50.07 23.67
C THR A 250 -7.17 51.06 22.51
N GLN A 251 -6.52 50.48 21.48
CA GLN A 251 -6.72 50.65 20.02
C GLN A 251 -6.05 51.81 19.24
N ALA A 252 -5.08 51.38 18.42
CA ALA A 252 -5.01 51.58 16.96
C ALA A 252 -4.58 52.93 16.32
N SER A 253 -3.66 52.76 15.34
CA SER A 253 -3.62 53.43 14.02
C SER A 253 -2.62 54.58 13.75
N ALA A 254 -1.72 54.29 12.81
CA ALA A 254 -1.23 55.12 11.69
C ALA A 254 -0.08 56.17 11.84
N ARG A 255 1.00 55.82 11.13
CA ARG A 255 1.77 56.61 10.12
C ARG A 255 2.91 57.57 10.50
N ASP A 256 4.06 57.22 9.90
CA ASP A 256 5.02 58.02 9.11
C ASP A 256 5.88 59.12 9.76
N GLY A 257 7.21 59.04 9.55
CA GLY A 257 8.20 60.08 9.91
C GLY A 257 9.63 59.54 10.10
N GLU A 258 10.50 59.77 9.10
CA GLU A 258 11.86 59.22 8.88
C GLU A 258 12.95 59.41 9.96
N GLY A 259 14.11 58.70 9.89
CA GLY A 259 15.23 59.00 10.82
C GLY A 259 16.59 58.26 10.82
N LEU A 260 16.80 57.08 10.18
CA LEU A 260 18.13 56.44 9.93
C LEU A 260 19.05 56.09 11.17
N PRO A 261 20.19 55.34 11.04
CA PRO A 261 20.20 53.90 11.29
C PRO A 261 21.27 53.36 12.28
N ARG A 262 21.08 52.13 12.82
CA ARG A 262 22.17 51.12 12.92
C ARG A 262 21.73 49.68 13.26
N ALA A 263 22.51 48.73 12.74
CA ALA A 263 22.67 47.31 13.13
C ALA A 263 21.44 46.35 13.04
N ARG A 264 21.41 45.56 11.95
CA ARG A 264 20.64 44.31 11.81
C ARG A 264 21.28 43.15 12.58
N CYS A 265 20.46 42.22 13.05
CA CYS A 265 20.62 40.78 12.79
C CYS A 265 19.23 40.12 12.81
N ARG A 266 18.89 39.34 11.77
CA ARG A 266 17.60 38.63 11.64
C ARG A 266 17.84 37.21 11.13
N ALA A 267 17.00 36.27 11.59
CA ALA A 267 17.07 34.86 11.23
C ALA A 267 16.97 34.60 9.71
N ALA A 268 17.50 33.44 9.29
CA ALA A 268 17.30 32.89 7.96
C ALA A 268 16.55 31.54 8.05
N SER A 269 15.38 31.48 7.42
CA SER A 269 14.77 30.23 6.95
C SER A 269 15.45 29.83 5.64
N PHE A 270 15.53 28.54 5.33
CA PHE A 270 15.86 28.09 3.97
C PHE A 270 15.05 26.86 3.58
N SER A 271 14.48 26.93 2.38
CA SER A 271 13.66 25.90 1.77
C SER A 271 14.12 25.62 0.35
N GLN A 272 14.04 24.35 -0.05
CA GLN A 272 14.15 23.86 -1.43
C GLN A 272 15.50 24.01 -2.15
N PHE A 273 16.05 22.88 -2.58
CA PHE A 273 16.83 22.82 -3.82
C PHE A 273 16.41 21.59 -4.63
N SER A 274 16.11 21.80 -5.90
CA SER A 274 15.72 20.76 -6.85
C SER A 274 16.93 20.30 -7.67
N ARG A 275 17.01 19.02 -8.02
CA ARG A 275 17.98 18.50 -9.00
C ARG A 275 17.26 17.69 -10.07
N LYS A 276 17.34 18.17 -11.32
CA LYS A 276 17.15 17.34 -12.52
C LYS A 276 18.44 16.52 -12.78
N PRO A 277 18.34 15.33 -13.37
CA PRO A 277 19.51 14.60 -13.87
C PRO A 277 19.91 15.08 -15.27
N THR A 278 21.22 15.09 -15.55
CA THR A 278 21.80 15.15 -16.90
C THR A 278 22.23 13.75 -17.35
N SER A 279 22.18 13.51 -18.67
CA SER A 279 22.47 12.22 -19.30
C SER A 279 23.87 12.14 -19.93
N THR A 280 24.16 10.97 -20.52
CA THR A 280 25.28 10.59 -21.41
C THR A 280 26.69 10.48 -20.81
N ALA A 281 27.15 9.25 -20.63
CA ALA A 281 28.30 8.69 -21.37
C ALA A 281 28.31 7.15 -21.24
N ASN A 282 28.55 6.43 -22.34
CA ASN A 282 28.92 5.02 -22.32
C ASN A 282 30.42 4.88 -22.04
N GLU A 283 30.83 3.87 -21.29
CA GLU A 283 32.09 3.17 -21.59
C GLU A 283 32.02 1.70 -21.16
N ASN A 284 32.60 0.84 -21.99
CA ASN A 284 32.61 -0.62 -21.83
C ASN A 284 33.94 -1.08 -21.21
N SER A 285 34.00 -2.37 -20.85
CA SER A 285 35.22 -3.16 -20.62
C SER A 285 35.93 -2.91 -19.27
N VAL A 286 36.73 -3.82 -18.69
CA VAL A 286 36.98 -5.27 -18.86
C VAL A 286 37.78 -5.72 -17.60
N HIS A 287 37.67 -6.99 -17.15
CA HIS A 287 38.57 -7.78 -16.26
C HIS A 287 39.48 -7.02 -15.23
N THR A 288 39.65 -7.42 -13.97
CA THR A 288 40.29 -8.65 -13.41
C THR A 288 40.37 -8.42 -11.86
N ALA A 289 40.76 -9.30 -10.93
CA ALA A 289 41.24 -10.69 -10.92
C ALA A 289 40.97 -11.36 -9.53
N VAL A 290 41.19 -12.68 -9.46
CA VAL A 290 41.41 -13.56 -8.27
C VAL A 290 40.47 -13.37 -7.06
#